data_AF-A0A6N6MHV8-F1
#
_entry.id   AF-A0A6N6MHV8-F1
#
_cell.length_a   1.000
_cell.length_b   1.000
_cell.length_c   1.000
_cell.angle_alpha   90.00
_cell.angle_beta   90.00
_cell.angle_gamma   90.00
#
_symmetry.space_group_name_H-M   'P 1'
#
loop_
_entity.id
_entity.type
_entity.pdbx_description
1 polymer ?
#
loop_
_entity_poly.entity_id
_entity_poly.type
_entity_poly.pdbx_seq_one_letter_code
_entity_poly.pdbx_strand_id
1 'polypeptide(L)'
;MPKTLIVDITNNAFPPISIEAGQYVVWRNLDPYAHSVETRANEANYFNAGAMLPGETSSPILFEKPGTFNYICRFHTDMEGTVAVSGRSGGGTGDPGGHPGHGAHDGHGVDGHGGHSLHHYHGFVTGGRSGSKLFMTHTPVLADSRHNYQVILRGSFAKPEHAKIYEELRASDYGDQVVQIFHDHMSMPAIGAGEIKQLPNASVSYWPDGSQTTIGPVQVQVPGLEDVPVNLEEVIHFHQFDTEADYPDALSYILYGDEQDVFVDHYIDRAPGFHSVAKLAAAPVGWKGTGSMRFKVLGRSIRALPPRLVPRISIVDNAFHLFWLLPPGALVRQAQDPLIMRGAGAGANHVHPIEFEHGEKSEIAISRFVHFDIRLLNYGVLIV
;
A
#
# COMPACT_ATOMS: atom_id res chain seq x y z
N MET A 1 -29.33 -20.80 22.89
CA MET A 1 -28.74 -19.92 21.86
C MET A 1 -27.87 -20.78 20.97
N PRO A 2 -27.88 -20.60 19.64
CA PRO A 2 -27.01 -21.37 18.75
C PRO A 2 -25.55 -21.10 19.13
N LYS A 3 -24.76 -22.16 19.29
CA LYS A 3 -23.35 -22.06 19.69
C LYS A 3 -22.57 -21.50 18.50
N THR A 4 -21.77 -20.46 18.73
CA THR A 4 -20.86 -19.89 17.74
C THR A 4 -19.45 -20.38 18.04
N LEU A 5 -18.77 -20.89 17.03
CA LEU A 5 -17.35 -21.21 17.08
C LEU A 5 -16.56 -20.10 16.38
N ILE A 6 -15.62 -19.47 17.08
CA ILE A 6 -14.66 -18.55 16.48
C ILE A 6 -13.41 -19.34 16.13
N VAL A 7 -12.92 -19.16 14.90
CA VAL A 7 -11.83 -19.92 14.32
C VAL A 7 -10.73 -18.96 13.86
N ASP A 8 -9.53 -19.12 14.38
CA ASP A 8 -8.41 -18.25 14.05
C ASP A 8 -7.67 -18.73 12.80
N ILE A 9 -7.45 -17.82 11.86
CA ILE A 9 -6.58 -18.01 10.70
C ILE A 9 -5.19 -17.52 11.10
N THR A 10 -4.23 -18.44 11.11
CA THR A 10 -2.81 -18.15 11.39
C THR A 10 -1.92 -18.99 10.48
N ASN A 11 -0.72 -18.50 10.18
CA ASN A 11 0.29 -19.17 9.37
C ASN A 11 -0.20 -19.55 7.97
N ASN A 12 -1.04 -18.72 7.35
CA ASN A 12 -1.68 -19.00 6.06
C ASN A 12 -2.35 -20.38 6.03
N ALA A 13 -3.07 -20.75 7.09
CA ALA A 13 -3.74 -22.03 7.18
C ALA A 13 -5.12 -21.91 7.85
N PHE A 14 -6.05 -22.76 7.41
CA PHE A 14 -7.31 -22.98 8.11
C PHE A 14 -7.17 -24.15 9.10
N PRO A 15 -7.58 -23.99 10.36
CA PRO A 15 -7.63 -25.13 11.29
C PRO A 15 -8.81 -26.05 10.96
N PRO A 16 -8.79 -27.32 11.41
CA PRO A 16 -9.92 -28.22 11.24
C PRO A 16 -11.12 -27.78 12.08
N ILE A 17 -12.32 -27.81 11.50
CA ILE A 17 -13.56 -27.34 12.13
C ILE A 17 -14.56 -28.50 12.25
N SER A 18 -15.02 -28.77 13.46
CA SER A 18 -16.06 -29.76 13.75
C SER A 18 -17.16 -29.14 14.62
N ILE A 19 -18.39 -29.17 14.13
CA ILE A 19 -19.57 -28.53 14.75
C ILE A 19 -20.81 -29.43 14.63
N GLU A 20 -21.85 -29.11 15.38
CA GLU A 20 -23.17 -29.74 15.22
C GLU A 20 -24.08 -28.89 14.30
N ALA A 21 -25.04 -29.54 13.64
CA ALA A 21 -26.08 -28.86 12.89
C ALA A 21 -26.82 -27.80 13.75
N GLY A 22 -26.94 -26.60 13.19
CA GLY A 22 -27.54 -25.42 13.83
C GLY A 22 -26.53 -24.51 14.56
N GLN A 23 -25.22 -24.68 14.33
CA GLN A 23 -24.16 -23.83 14.88
C GLN A 23 -23.63 -22.82 13.87
N TYR A 24 -23.10 -21.72 14.38
CA TYR A 24 -22.41 -20.70 13.58
C TYR A 24 -20.90 -20.88 13.63
N VAL A 25 -20.22 -20.54 12.54
CA VAL A 25 -18.77 -20.38 12.51
C VAL A 25 -18.43 -18.95 12.12
N VAL A 26 -17.49 -18.36 12.85
CA VAL A 26 -16.88 -17.06 12.54
C VAL A 26 -15.39 -17.30 12.39
N TRP A 27 -14.80 -16.79 11.31
CA TRP A 27 -13.35 -16.82 11.13
C TRP A 27 -12.78 -15.49 11.57
N ARG A 28 -11.62 -15.51 12.24
CA ARG A 28 -10.87 -14.32 12.63
C ARG A 28 -9.50 -14.38 11.99
N ASN A 29 -9.15 -13.33 11.28
CA ASN A 29 -7.85 -13.24 10.64
C ASN A 29 -6.81 -12.71 11.62
N LEU A 30 -5.86 -13.56 12.03
CA LEU A 30 -4.73 -13.16 12.88
C LEU A 30 -3.40 -13.09 12.12
N ASP A 31 -3.42 -13.38 10.82
CA ASP A 31 -2.26 -13.21 9.94
C ASP A 31 -2.12 -11.75 9.47
N PRO A 32 -0.90 -11.33 9.06
CA PRO A 32 -0.66 -9.99 8.54
C PRO A 32 -1.14 -9.79 7.09
N TYR A 33 -1.82 -10.77 6.50
CA TYR A 33 -2.32 -10.75 5.12
C TYR A 33 -3.84 -10.94 5.08
N ALA A 34 -4.51 -10.44 4.05
CA ALA A 34 -5.96 -10.64 3.89
C ALA A 34 -6.28 -12.11 3.56
N HIS A 35 -7.33 -12.63 4.17
CA HIS A 35 -7.85 -13.97 3.90
C HIS A 35 -9.33 -13.91 3.50
N SER A 36 -9.83 -14.95 2.88
CA SER A 36 -11.26 -15.14 2.62
C SER A 36 -11.65 -16.57 2.92
N VAL A 37 -12.92 -16.82 3.20
CA VAL A 37 -13.42 -18.17 3.48
C VAL A 37 -14.66 -18.41 2.64
N GLU A 38 -14.51 -19.20 1.58
CA GLU A 38 -15.63 -19.56 0.70
C GLU A 38 -15.45 -20.94 0.08
N THR A 39 -16.56 -21.62 -0.17
CA THR A 39 -16.57 -22.85 -0.99
C THR A 39 -16.27 -22.51 -2.45
N ARG A 40 -15.76 -23.47 -3.22
CA ARG A 40 -15.63 -23.30 -4.67
C ARG A 40 -17.01 -23.08 -5.32
N ALA A 41 -17.04 -22.30 -6.38
CA ALA A 41 -18.29 -21.90 -7.05
C ALA A 41 -19.11 -23.07 -7.62
N ASN A 42 -18.49 -24.24 -7.84
CA ASN A 42 -19.13 -25.45 -8.36
C ASN A 42 -19.53 -26.45 -7.27
N GLU A 43 -19.34 -26.13 -5.98
CA GLU A 43 -19.74 -27.00 -4.87
C GLU A 43 -21.26 -26.95 -4.66
N ALA A 44 -21.87 -28.11 -4.41
CA ALA A 44 -23.32 -28.23 -4.24
C ALA A 44 -23.86 -27.48 -3.01
N ASN A 45 -23.00 -27.25 -2.01
CA ASN A 45 -23.33 -26.58 -0.76
C ASN A 45 -22.50 -25.30 -0.62
N TYR A 46 -22.83 -24.28 -1.42
CA TYR A 46 -22.10 -23.02 -1.46
C TYR A 46 -22.23 -22.21 -0.16
N PHE A 47 -21.11 -21.73 0.38
CA PHE A 47 -21.10 -20.67 1.39
C PHE A 47 -19.94 -19.69 1.15
N ASN A 48 -20.11 -18.46 1.66
CA ASN A 48 -19.09 -17.41 1.61
C ASN A 48 -19.15 -16.55 2.87
N ALA A 49 -18.10 -16.60 3.68
CA ALA A 49 -17.95 -15.77 4.87
C ALA A 49 -17.34 -14.39 4.57
N GLY A 50 -16.93 -14.16 3.32
CA GLY A 50 -16.32 -12.92 2.84
C GLY A 50 -14.80 -12.90 3.02
N ALA A 51 -14.22 -11.78 2.59
CA ALA A 51 -12.84 -11.43 2.90
C ALA A 51 -12.74 -10.82 4.30
N MET A 52 -11.58 -11.00 4.93
CA MET A 52 -11.21 -10.46 6.23
C MET A 52 -9.80 -9.88 6.11
N LEU A 53 -9.66 -8.59 6.42
CA LEU A 53 -8.36 -7.95 6.61
C LEU A 53 -7.71 -8.44 7.92
N PRO A 54 -6.40 -8.19 8.13
CA PRO A 54 -5.73 -8.51 9.39
C PRO A 54 -6.50 -7.96 10.60
N GLY A 55 -6.77 -8.82 11.57
CA GLY A 55 -7.53 -8.49 12.79
C GLY A 55 -9.06 -8.56 12.66
N GLU A 56 -9.62 -8.69 11.45
CA GLU A 56 -11.06 -8.74 11.25
C GLU A 56 -11.66 -10.13 11.51
N THR A 57 -12.97 -10.15 11.78
CA THR A 57 -13.79 -11.37 11.85
C THR A 57 -14.81 -11.40 10.73
N SER A 58 -15.03 -12.58 10.14
CA SER A 58 -16.09 -12.78 9.15
C SER A 58 -17.48 -12.57 9.73
N SER A 59 -18.46 -12.46 8.83
CA SER A 59 -19.85 -12.70 9.25
C SER A 59 -20.02 -14.16 9.72
N PRO A 60 -20.86 -14.41 10.74
CA PRO A 60 -21.18 -15.77 11.17
C PRO A 60 -21.88 -16.57 10.07
N ILE A 61 -21.38 -17.76 9.74
CA ILE A 61 -22.01 -18.69 8.80
C ILE A 61 -22.71 -19.81 9.58
N LEU A 62 -24.03 -19.93 9.36
CA LEU A 62 -24.84 -20.99 9.95
C LEU A 62 -24.73 -22.29 9.15
N PHE A 63 -24.48 -23.40 9.84
CA PHE A 63 -24.47 -24.72 9.24
C PHE A 63 -25.66 -25.55 9.75
N GLU A 64 -26.77 -25.55 9.02
CA GLU A 64 -28.03 -26.16 9.47
C GLU A 64 -28.15 -27.67 9.21
N LYS A 65 -27.37 -28.19 8.25
CA LYS A 65 -27.46 -29.58 7.81
C LYS A 65 -26.17 -30.32 8.08
N PRO A 66 -26.23 -31.57 8.57
CA PRO A 66 -25.06 -32.43 8.65
C PRO A 66 -24.43 -32.62 7.27
N GLY A 67 -23.10 -32.66 7.23
CA GLY A 67 -22.35 -32.77 6.00
C GLY A 67 -20.93 -32.27 6.13
N THR A 68 -20.20 -32.37 5.02
CA THR A 68 -18.83 -31.89 4.89
C THR A 68 -18.81 -30.75 3.89
N PHE A 69 -18.23 -29.61 4.29
CA PHE A 69 -18.17 -28.41 3.48
C PHE A 69 -16.71 -28.02 3.27
N ASN A 70 -16.20 -28.23 2.06
CA ASN A 70 -14.84 -27.87 1.69
C ASN A 70 -14.79 -26.42 1.23
N TYR A 71 -13.82 -25.66 1.72
CA TYR A 71 -13.66 -24.25 1.43
C TYR A 71 -12.21 -23.87 1.20
N ILE A 72 -12.01 -22.70 0.61
CA ILE A 72 -10.72 -22.18 0.20
C ILE A 72 -10.57 -20.72 0.61
N CYS A 73 -9.32 -20.23 0.58
CA CYS A 73 -9.03 -18.81 0.47
C CYS A 73 -8.85 -18.42 -0.99
N ARG A 74 -9.56 -17.40 -1.45
CA ARG A 74 -9.44 -16.90 -2.84
C ARG A 74 -8.11 -16.21 -3.13
N PHE A 75 -7.45 -15.71 -2.08
CA PHE A 75 -6.20 -14.95 -2.19
C PHE A 75 -4.98 -15.88 -2.19
N HIS A 76 -5.11 -17.08 -1.63
CA HIS A 76 -4.02 -18.04 -1.46
C HIS A 76 -4.51 -19.42 -1.90
N THR A 77 -4.14 -19.84 -3.10
CA THR A 77 -4.69 -21.03 -3.77
C THR A 77 -4.41 -22.35 -3.04
N ASP A 78 -3.40 -22.38 -2.17
CA ASP A 78 -3.00 -23.55 -1.39
C ASP A 78 -3.69 -23.63 -0.01
N MET A 79 -4.49 -22.62 0.34
CA MET A 79 -5.25 -22.61 1.59
C MET A 79 -6.61 -23.25 1.41
N GLU A 80 -6.72 -24.50 1.88
CA GLU A 80 -7.96 -25.27 1.90
C GLU A 80 -8.36 -25.64 3.32
N GLY A 81 -9.66 -25.73 3.56
CA GLY A 81 -10.20 -26.10 4.85
C GLY A 81 -11.49 -26.90 4.70
N THR A 82 -11.91 -27.51 5.80
CA THR A 82 -13.13 -28.30 5.86
C THR A 82 -13.92 -28.00 7.12
N VAL A 83 -15.23 -27.79 6.98
CA VAL A 83 -16.18 -27.80 8.10
C VAL A 83 -16.90 -29.15 8.09
N ALA A 84 -16.72 -29.92 9.14
CA ALA A 84 -17.47 -31.16 9.39
C ALA A 84 -18.65 -30.86 10.32
N VAL A 85 -19.87 -31.10 9.84
CA VAL A 85 -21.11 -30.84 10.56
C VAL A 85 -21.77 -32.17 10.89
N SER A 86 -21.89 -32.49 12.18
CA SER A 86 -22.56 -33.71 12.65
C SER A 86 -24.07 -33.48 12.85
N GLY A 87 -24.82 -34.59 12.81
CA GLY A 87 -26.22 -34.60 13.26
C GLY A 87 -26.32 -34.16 14.70
N ARG A 88 -27.27 -33.28 15.01
CA ARG A 88 -27.52 -32.86 16.39
C ARG A 88 -27.89 -34.09 17.21
N SER A 89 -27.04 -34.44 18.17
CA SER A 89 -27.37 -35.50 19.11
C SER A 89 -28.50 -35.00 20.02
N GLY A 90 -29.66 -35.67 19.96
CA GLY A 90 -30.78 -35.37 20.85
C GLY A 90 -30.41 -35.74 22.28
N GLY A 91 -29.91 -34.78 23.04
CA GLY A 91 -29.55 -34.95 24.45
C GLY A 91 -30.78 -35.06 25.35
N GLY A 92 -31.13 -36.29 25.72
CA GLY A 92 -31.86 -36.59 26.94
C GLY A 92 -31.08 -36.10 28.17
N THR A 93 -31.86 -35.76 29.20
CA THR A 93 -31.49 -35.16 30.49
C THR A 93 -30.40 -35.92 31.26
N GLY A 94 -29.47 -35.16 31.88
CA GLY A 94 -28.64 -35.65 33.00
C GLY A 94 -27.40 -34.80 33.29
N ASP A 95 -27.51 -33.90 34.25
CA ASP A 95 -26.42 -33.39 35.12
C ASP A 95 -26.77 -33.91 36.55
N PRO A 96 -25.87 -34.09 37.56
CA PRO A 96 -24.72 -33.22 37.83
C PRO A 96 -23.44 -33.83 38.43
N GLY A 97 -22.34 -33.07 38.37
CA GLY A 97 -21.17 -33.32 39.23
C GLY A 97 -19.94 -32.41 39.07
N GLY A 98 -19.88 -31.31 39.86
CA GLY A 98 -18.74 -30.98 40.74
C GLY A 98 -17.51 -30.20 40.23
N HIS A 99 -17.50 -28.86 40.46
CA HIS A 99 -16.52 -28.00 41.20
C HIS A 99 -14.97 -28.17 41.08
N PRO A 100 -14.13 -27.20 41.51
CA PRO A 100 -14.00 -25.76 41.15
C PRO A 100 -12.50 -25.35 40.92
N GLY A 101 -12.23 -24.10 40.49
CA GLY A 101 -10.84 -23.58 40.53
C GLY A 101 -10.65 -22.15 40.00
N HIS A 102 -10.40 -21.23 40.91
CA HIS A 102 -10.05 -19.79 40.76
C HIS A 102 -8.71 -19.59 40.01
N GLY A 103 -8.34 -18.41 39.47
CA GLY A 103 -8.81 -17.06 39.79
C GLY A 103 -8.33 -15.99 38.80
N ALA A 104 -8.82 -14.78 39.07
CA ALA A 104 -8.55 -13.54 38.36
C ALA A 104 -7.26 -12.87 38.85
N HIS A 105 -6.60 -12.13 37.98
CA HIS A 105 -5.81 -10.95 38.35
C HIS A 105 -5.90 -9.89 37.26
N ASP A 106 -6.56 -8.78 37.61
CA ASP A 106 -6.45 -7.47 36.99
C ASP A 106 -5.10 -6.83 37.37
N GLY A 107 -4.56 -5.96 36.53
CA GLY A 107 -3.43 -5.09 36.94
C GLY A 107 -2.72 -4.36 35.82
N HIS A 108 -3.04 -3.07 35.67
CA HIS A 108 -2.38 -2.07 34.83
C HIS A 108 -0.86 -1.94 35.06
N GLY A 109 -0.13 -1.53 34.02
CA GLY A 109 1.26 -1.07 34.13
C GLY A 109 1.76 -0.42 32.85
N VAL A 110 1.93 0.89 32.91
CA VAL A 110 2.57 1.77 31.92
C VAL A 110 4.09 1.63 32.02
N ASP A 111 4.77 2.00 30.93
CA ASP A 111 6.20 2.32 30.78
C ASP A 111 7.19 1.16 30.57
N GLY A 112 8.07 1.35 29.57
CA GLY A 112 9.38 0.69 29.57
C GLY A 112 9.91 0.30 28.20
N HIS A 113 10.78 1.14 27.64
CA HIS A 113 11.68 0.84 26.53
C HIS A 113 12.32 -0.56 26.63
N GLY A 114 12.30 -1.31 25.53
CA GLY A 114 12.96 -2.62 25.49
C GLY A 114 12.92 -3.31 24.12
N GLY A 115 13.78 -2.86 23.20
CA GLY A 115 14.56 -3.75 22.33
C GLY A 115 13.85 -4.81 21.49
N HIS A 116 13.12 -4.39 20.46
CA HIS A 116 12.99 -5.15 19.20
C HIS A 116 13.09 -4.17 18.03
N SER A 117 14.30 -3.63 17.77
CA SER A 117 14.55 -2.91 16.52
C SER A 117 14.59 -3.93 15.38
N LEU A 118 13.42 -4.23 14.80
CA LEU A 118 13.38 -4.76 13.45
C LEU A 118 14.22 -3.81 12.58
N HIS A 119 15.27 -4.32 11.93
CA HIS A 119 16.02 -3.57 10.94
C HIS A 119 15.01 -3.01 9.93
N HIS A 120 14.92 -1.70 9.87
CA HIS A 120 13.82 -1.00 9.22
C HIS A 120 14.37 -0.20 8.06
N TYR A 121 14.21 -0.73 6.85
CA TYR A 121 14.69 -0.11 5.64
C TYR A 121 13.77 1.01 5.19
N HIS A 122 14.34 2.11 4.72
CA HIS A 122 13.61 3.18 4.06
C HIS A 122 13.93 3.17 2.57
N GLY A 123 12.90 2.88 1.78
CA GLY A 123 12.97 2.95 0.33
C GLY A 123 12.81 4.39 -0.15
N PHE A 124 13.59 4.76 -1.15
CA PHE A 124 13.47 6.03 -1.86
C PHE A 124 13.50 5.78 -3.35
N VAL A 125 12.51 6.32 -4.06
CA VAL A 125 12.56 6.39 -5.51
C VAL A 125 13.55 7.48 -5.87
N THR A 126 14.55 7.15 -6.67
CA THR A 126 15.65 8.04 -7.04
C THR A 126 15.53 8.47 -8.49
N GLY A 127 15.50 9.78 -8.68
CA GLY A 127 15.69 10.45 -9.95
C GLY A 127 17.08 11.10 -10.04
N GLY A 128 17.35 11.75 -11.17
CA GLY A 128 18.61 12.44 -11.43
C GLY A 128 19.55 11.59 -12.28
N ARG A 129 20.22 12.21 -13.25
CA ARG A 129 21.21 11.54 -14.10
C ARG A 129 22.59 11.48 -13.48
N SER A 130 22.93 12.37 -12.54
CA SER A 130 24.24 12.40 -11.89
C SER A 130 24.24 11.68 -10.54
N GLY A 131 25.29 10.89 -10.30
CA GLY A 131 25.55 10.30 -8.99
C GLY A 131 26.04 11.32 -7.96
N SER A 132 26.42 12.52 -8.40
CA SER A 132 26.76 13.66 -7.55
C SER A 132 25.55 14.54 -7.19
N LYS A 133 24.37 14.27 -7.77
CA LYS A 133 23.13 14.98 -7.47
C LYS A 133 21.92 14.06 -7.65
N LEU A 134 21.69 13.24 -6.63
CA LEU A 134 20.54 12.37 -6.51
C LEU A 134 19.35 13.16 -5.97
N PHE A 135 18.18 12.94 -6.55
CA PHE A 135 16.91 13.40 -6.01
C PHE A 135 16.12 12.18 -5.51
N MET A 136 15.94 12.06 -4.20
CA MET A 136 15.42 10.86 -3.55
C MET A 136 14.11 11.19 -2.85
N THR A 137 13.02 10.55 -3.26
CA THR A 137 11.73 10.68 -2.59
C THR A 137 11.37 9.41 -1.82
N HIS A 138 11.08 9.57 -0.53
CA HIS A 138 10.73 8.49 0.38
C HIS A 138 9.45 7.78 -0.07
N THR A 139 9.40 6.45 0.03
CA THR A 139 8.20 5.64 -0.22
C THR A 139 7.49 5.33 1.12
N PRO A 140 6.56 6.17 1.59
CA PRO A 140 5.92 6.01 2.90
C PRO A 140 5.03 4.76 2.98
N VAL A 141 4.99 4.13 4.15
CA VAL A 141 4.26 2.88 4.43
C VAL A 141 3.43 3.02 5.71
N LEU A 142 2.11 3.09 5.61
CA LEU A 142 1.23 3.35 6.77
C LEU A 142 1.12 2.20 7.77
N ALA A 143 1.72 1.05 7.47
CA ALA A 143 1.81 -0.07 8.42
C ALA A 143 2.59 0.31 9.70
N ASP A 144 3.35 1.40 9.67
CA ASP A 144 4.10 1.91 10.81
C ASP A 144 4.09 3.45 10.80
N SER A 145 3.62 4.06 11.90
CA SER A 145 3.53 5.51 12.05
C SER A 145 4.86 6.26 11.87
N ARG A 146 6.00 5.57 12.03
CA ARG A 146 7.33 6.13 11.75
C ARG A 146 7.54 6.46 10.27
N HIS A 147 6.67 5.99 9.37
CA HIS A 147 6.67 6.36 7.95
C HIS A 147 5.60 7.38 7.58
N ASN A 148 4.92 8.01 8.54
CA ASN A 148 3.93 9.06 8.24
C ASN A 148 4.60 10.39 7.85
N TYR A 149 5.67 10.31 7.05
CA TYR A 149 6.47 11.41 6.56
C TYR A 149 6.64 11.31 5.05
N GLN A 150 6.28 12.38 4.35
CA GLN A 150 6.69 12.62 2.97
C GLN A 150 7.99 13.40 2.99
N VAL A 151 9.06 12.80 2.46
CA VAL A 151 10.41 13.36 2.52
C VAL A 151 11.05 13.32 1.14
N ILE A 152 11.57 14.46 0.69
CA ILE A 152 12.34 14.58 -0.55
C ILE A 152 13.72 15.12 -0.20
N LEU A 153 14.76 14.39 -0.60
CA LEU A 153 16.16 14.68 -0.28
C LEU A 153 16.98 14.92 -1.54
N ARG A 154 17.94 15.82 -1.43
CA ARG A 154 19.09 15.91 -2.35
C ARG A 154 20.31 15.28 -1.68
N GLY A 155 21.00 14.44 -2.42
CA GLY A 155 22.25 13.84 -1.94
C GLY A 155 23.24 13.52 -3.05
N SER A 156 24.35 12.91 -2.67
CA SER A 156 25.39 12.44 -3.58
C SER A 156 26.01 11.15 -3.06
N PHE A 157 26.43 10.24 -3.94
CA PHE A 157 27.25 9.13 -3.49
C PHE A 157 28.56 9.68 -2.90
N ALA A 158 28.94 9.22 -1.71
CA ALA A 158 30.11 9.77 -1.03
C ALA A 158 31.44 9.42 -1.72
N LYS A 159 31.45 8.40 -2.58
CA LYS A 159 32.62 7.99 -3.35
C LYS A 159 32.40 8.19 -4.86
N PRO A 160 33.36 8.81 -5.58
CA PRO A 160 33.23 9.05 -7.02
C PRO A 160 33.00 7.80 -7.86
N GLU A 161 33.57 6.65 -7.47
CA GLU A 161 33.39 5.39 -8.18
C GLU A 161 31.93 4.91 -8.17
N HIS A 162 31.20 5.11 -7.07
CA HIS A 162 29.78 4.77 -6.98
C HIS A 162 28.94 5.73 -7.83
N ALA A 163 29.26 7.02 -7.81
CA ALA A 163 28.61 8.00 -8.67
C ALA A 163 28.76 7.64 -10.16
N LYS A 164 29.95 7.19 -10.55
CA LYS A 164 30.23 6.76 -11.91
C LYS A 164 29.40 5.53 -12.33
N ILE A 165 29.26 4.52 -11.47
CA ILE A 165 28.42 3.33 -11.76
C ILE A 165 26.96 3.75 -12.01
N TYR A 166 26.43 4.63 -11.16
CA TYR A 166 25.07 5.14 -11.34
C TYR A 166 24.93 5.97 -12.63
N GLU A 167 25.92 6.81 -12.96
CA GLU A 167 25.94 7.59 -14.19
C GLU A 167 26.04 6.72 -15.44
N GLU A 168 26.80 5.62 -15.39
CA GLU A 168 26.86 4.61 -16.47
C GLU A 168 25.49 3.95 -16.70
N LEU A 169 24.77 3.60 -15.62
CA LEU A 169 23.39 3.11 -15.73
C LEU A 169 22.48 4.17 -16.38
N ARG A 170 22.57 5.44 -15.95
CA ARG A 170 21.77 6.55 -16.48
C ARG A 170 22.13 6.96 -17.92
N ALA A 171 23.36 6.69 -18.36
CA ALA A 171 23.81 6.92 -19.73
C ALA A 171 23.45 5.77 -20.69
N SER A 172 23.07 4.60 -20.15
CA SER A 172 22.59 3.46 -20.94
C SER A 172 21.16 3.67 -21.46
N ASP A 173 20.65 2.71 -22.23
CA ASP A 173 19.25 2.68 -22.68
C ASP A 173 18.24 2.65 -21.51
N TYR A 174 18.70 2.38 -20.27
CA TYR A 174 17.86 2.51 -19.08
C TYR A 174 17.46 3.97 -18.82
N GLY A 175 18.37 4.93 -19.01
CA GLY A 175 18.06 6.36 -18.98
C GLY A 175 17.30 6.83 -17.73
N ASP A 176 16.12 7.41 -17.98
CA ASP A 176 15.25 8.02 -16.95
C ASP A 176 14.27 7.02 -16.30
N GLN A 177 14.53 5.71 -16.43
CA GLN A 177 13.72 4.65 -15.82
C GLN A 177 13.88 4.58 -14.29
N VAL A 178 13.06 3.72 -13.68
CA VAL A 178 12.90 3.62 -12.22
C VAL A 178 14.18 3.14 -11.56
N VAL A 179 14.75 3.95 -10.67
CA VAL A 179 15.80 3.50 -9.77
C VAL A 179 15.30 3.70 -8.35
N GLN A 180 15.52 2.71 -7.49
CA GLN A 180 15.22 2.82 -6.08
C GLN A 180 16.53 2.67 -5.30
N ILE A 181 16.71 3.51 -4.29
CA ILE A 181 17.75 3.36 -3.28
C ILE A 181 17.10 2.99 -1.96
N PHE A 182 17.60 1.94 -1.33
CA PHE A 182 17.19 1.53 0.00
C PHE A 182 18.29 1.92 0.96
N HIS A 183 17.91 2.60 2.02
CA HIS A 183 18.81 2.90 3.12
C HIS A 183 18.44 2.05 4.32
N ASP A 184 19.44 1.67 5.11
CA ASP A 184 19.21 1.05 6.41
C ASP A 184 18.56 2.06 7.39
N HIS A 185 18.37 1.64 8.63
CA HIS A 185 17.66 2.37 9.67
C HIS A 185 18.04 3.86 9.73
N MET A 186 17.03 4.72 9.60
CA MET A 186 17.16 6.17 9.69
C MET A 186 16.01 6.79 10.47
N SER A 187 16.28 7.92 11.13
CA SER A 187 15.27 8.71 11.82
C SER A 187 14.77 9.81 10.90
N MET A 188 13.51 9.71 10.44
CA MET A 188 12.87 10.77 9.65
C MET A 188 12.91 12.13 10.38
N PRO A 189 12.54 12.24 11.67
CA PRO A 189 12.64 13.52 12.39
C PRO A 189 14.05 14.09 12.44
N ALA A 190 15.08 13.26 12.63
CA ALA A 190 16.47 13.72 12.67
C ALA A 190 16.97 14.18 11.28
N ILE A 191 16.49 13.54 10.20
CA ILE A 191 16.67 14.05 8.83
C ILE A 191 16.02 15.41 8.68
N GLY A 192 14.74 15.55 9.06
CA GLY A 192 14.00 16.82 8.97
C GLY A 192 14.62 17.96 9.78
N ALA A 193 15.21 17.64 10.94
CA ALA A 193 15.96 18.58 11.78
C ALA A 193 17.38 18.90 11.21
N GLY A 194 17.82 18.18 10.18
CA GLY A 194 19.13 18.35 9.56
C GLY A 194 20.31 17.80 10.37
N GLU A 195 20.05 16.93 11.35
CA GLU A 195 21.06 16.30 12.21
C GLU A 195 21.85 15.21 11.46
N ILE A 196 21.18 14.54 10.52
CA ILE A 196 21.79 13.50 9.69
C ILE A 196 22.39 14.14 8.43
N LYS A 197 23.70 13.96 8.23
CA LYS A 197 24.44 14.48 7.07
C LYS A 197 24.94 13.41 6.10
N GLN A 198 24.89 12.14 6.52
CA GLN A 198 25.30 11.01 5.69
C GLN A 198 24.48 9.79 6.07
N LEU A 199 24.09 9.03 5.05
CA LEU A 199 23.42 7.74 5.15
C LEU A 199 24.47 6.67 4.79
N PRO A 200 25.00 5.93 5.77
CA PRO A 200 26.24 5.16 5.59
C PRO A 200 26.06 3.91 4.72
N ASN A 201 24.88 3.31 4.74
CA ASN A 201 24.59 2.03 4.09
C ASN A 201 23.36 2.19 3.20
N ALA A 202 23.58 2.04 1.89
CA ALA A 202 22.54 2.10 0.90
C ALA A 202 22.72 1.03 -0.18
N SER A 203 21.62 0.51 -0.70
CA SER A 203 21.62 -0.41 -1.83
C SER A 203 20.76 0.14 -2.96
N VAL A 204 21.23 0.03 -4.20
CA VAL A 204 20.56 0.60 -5.39
C VAL A 204 20.06 -0.50 -6.31
N SER A 205 18.77 -0.43 -6.68
CA SER A 205 18.10 -1.39 -7.55
C SER A 205 17.33 -0.70 -8.66
N TYR A 206 17.13 -1.42 -9.76
CA TYR A 206 16.39 -0.96 -10.94
C TYR A 206 15.48 -2.08 -11.47
N TRP A 207 14.55 -1.72 -12.36
CA TRP A 207 13.56 -2.66 -12.92
C TRP A 207 13.67 -2.68 -14.44
N PRO A 208 14.46 -3.60 -15.03
CA PRO A 208 14.48 -3.78 -16.47
C PRO A 208 13.08 -4.06 -17.03
N ASP A 209 12.87 -3.71 -18.30
CA ASP A 209 11.63 -3.94 -19.05
C ASP A 209 10.42 -3.10 -18.61
N GLY A 210 10.66 -1.99 -17.90
CA GLY A 210 9.65 -0.98 -17.61
C GLY A 210 9.23 -0.18 -18.86
N SER A 211 7.98 0.29 -18.87
CA SER A 211 7.48 1.20 -19.91
C SER A 211 7.44 2.65 -19.42
N GLN A 212 7.02 3.58 -20.27
CA GLN A 212 6.82 4.98 -19.89
C GLN A 212 5.86 5.15 -18.70
N THR A 213 4.95 4.19 -18.51
CA THR A 213 3.84 4.23 -17.54
C THR A 213 3.82 3.07 -16.56
N THR A 214 4.76 2.11 -16.65
CA THR A 214 4.77 0.91 -15.80
C THR A 214 6.18 0.57 -15.36
N ILE A 215 6.33 0.15 -14.11
CA ILE A 215 7.56 -0.45 -13.62
C ILE A 215 7.75 -1.84 -14.23
N GLY A 216 8.99 -2.26 -14.44
CA GLY A 216 9.31 -3.60 -14.89
C GLY A 216 8.92 -4.66 -13.83
N PRO A 217 8.72 -5.93 -14.22
CA PRO A 217 8.30 -6.98 -13.30
C PRO A 217 9.45 -7.54 -12.45
N VAL A 218 10.70 -7.35 -12.88
CA VAL A 218 11.88 -7.93 -12.23
C VAL A 218 12.70 -6.81 -11.61
N GLN A 219 13.01 -6.92 -10.33
CA GLN A 219 13.98 -6.05 -9.66
C GLN A 219 15.39 -6.61 -9.82
N VAL A 220 16.35 -5.75 -10.14
CA VAL A 220 17.76 -6.10 -10.28
C VAL A 220 18.59 -5.15 -9.43
N GLN A 221 19.48 -5.70 -8.61
CA GLN A 221 20.46 -4.93 -7.87
C GLN A 221 21.52 -4.37 -8.84
N VAL A 222 21.93 -3.10 -8.67
CA VAL A 222 23.00 -2.51 -9.48
C VAL A 222 24.36 -2.98 -8.94
N PRO A 223 25.15 -3.72 -9.74
CA PRO A 223 26.46 -4.22 -9.30
C PRO A 223 27.39 -3.10 -8.84
N GLY A 224 27.95 -3.23 -7.64
CA GLY A 224 28.85 -2.23 -7.05
C GLY A 224 28.14 -1.10 -6.29
N LEU A 225 26.81 -1.17 -6.16
CA LEU A 225 25.99 -0.24 -5.35
C LEU A 225 25.16 -0.98 -4.28
N GLU A 226 25.69 -2.02 -3.64
CA GLU A 226 24.98 -2.85 -2.64
C GLU A 226 25.10 -2.35 -1.20
N ASP A 227 26.18 -1.63 -0.88
CA ASP A 227 26.43 -1.08 0.45
C ASP A 227 27.26 0.21 0.35
N VAL A 228 26.59 1.29 -0.06
CA VAL A 228 27.26 2.54 -0.43
C VAL A 228 26.82 3.73 0.43
N PRO A 229 27.76 4.55 0.91
CA PRO A 229 27.44 5.77 1.63
C PRO A 229 26.91 6.87 0.70
N VAL A 230 25.88 7.58 1.15
CA VAL A 230 25.27 8.73 0.47
C VAL A 230 25.33 9.95 1.39
N ASN A 231 25.92 11.04 0.91
CA ASN A 231 25.89 12.33 1.60
C ASN A 231 24.51 12.96 1.44
N LEU A 232 23.97 13.53 2.52
CA LEU A 232 22.74 14.31 2.52
C LEU A 232 23.10 15.79 2.44
N GLU A 233 22.69 16.43 1.34
CA GLU A 233 23.06 17.81 1.03
C GLU A 233 21.91 18.78 1.31
N GLU A 234 20.67 18.37 1.05
CA GLU A 234 19.49 19.20 1.22
C GLU A 234 18.26 18.35 1.58
N VAL A 235 17.44 18.85 2.50
CA VAL A 235 16.07 18.36 2.70
C VAL A 235 15.15 19.27 1.89
N ILE A 236 14.80 18.85 0.67
CA ILE A 236 14.00 19.63 -0.28
C ILE A 236 12.55 19.76 0.22
N HIS A 237 12.04 18.71 0.84
CA HIS A 237 10.70 18.66 1.40
C HIS A 237 10.68 17.75 2.62
N PHE A 238 10.00 18.20 3.68
CA PHE A 238 9.74 17.39 4.87
C PHE A 238 8.34 17.71 5.39
N HIS A 239 7.48 16.72 5.38
CA HIS A 239 6.08 16.85 5.79
C HIS A 239 5.67 15.61 6.56
N GLN A 240 5.27 15.77 7.81
CA GLN A 240 4.53 14.73 8.51
C GLN A 240 3.05 14.89 8.17
N PHE A 241 2.44 13.88 7.59
CA PHE A 241 1.04 13.95 7.16
C PHE A 241 0.10 13.28 8.17
N ASP A 242 -1.13 13.77 8.23
CA ASP A 242 -2.19 13.26 9.10
C ASP A 242 -3.09 12.31 8.29
N THR A 243 -3.07 11.03 8.64
CA THR A 243 -3.82 9.99 7.90
C THR A 243 -5.33 10.25 7.90
N GLU A 244 -5.84 11.05 8.84
CA GLU A 244 -7.26 11.35 9.02
C GLU A 244 -7.67 12.76 8.55
N ALA A 245 -6.77 13.55 7.97
CA ALA A 245 -7.09 14.89 7.46
C ALA A 245 -8.18 14.86 6.37
N ASP A 246 -8.73 16.01 5.98
CA ASP A 246 -9.65 16.10 4.84
C ASP A 246 -8.90 16.01 3.50
N TYR A 247 -9.54 15.45 2.46
CA TYR A 247 -8.96 15.51 1.12
C TYR A 247 -8.96 16.95 0.59
N PRO A 248 -7.89 17.40 -0.08
CA PRO A 248 -7.89 18.68 -0.77
C PRO A 248 -8.87 18.67 -1.95
N ASP A 249 -9.39 19.85 -2.29
CA ASP A 249 -10.33 20.03 -3.41
C ASP A 249 -9.75 19.64 -4.78
N ALA A 250 -8.41 19.58 -4.88
CA ALA A 250 -7.68 19.18 -6.07
C ALA A 250 -6.46 18.33 -5.71
N LEU A 251 -6.09 17.41 -6.61
CA LEU A 251 -4.81 16.71 -6.52
C LEU A 251 -3.68 17.73 -6.59
N SER A 252 -2.83 17.71 -5.58
CA SER A 252 -1.69 18.59 -5.45
C SER A 252 -0.41 17.78 -5.57
N TYR A 253 0.64 18.41 -6.05
CA TYR A 253 1.94 17.79 -6.28
C TYR A 253 3.05 18.74 -5.84
N ILE A 254 4.19 18.17 -5.47
CA ILE A 254 5.42 18.87 -5.16
C ILE A 254 6.31 18.80 -6.41
N LEU A 255 6.61 19.95 -7.00
CA LEU A 255 7.63 20.12 -8.04
C LEU A 255 9.00 20.26 -7.37
N TYR A 256 10.00 19.51 -7.85
CA TYR A 256 11.37 19.58 -7.36
C TYR A 256 12.36 19.15 -8.45
N GLY A 257 13.66 19.31 -8.20
CA GLY A 257 14.71 18.90 -9.12
C GLY A 257 15.66 20.04 -9.47
N ASP A 258 16.17 20.01 -10.70
CA ASP A 258 16.91 21.10 -11.33
C ASP A 258 16.57 21.28 -12.82
N GLU A 259 17.31 22.10 -13.55
CA GLU A 259 17.07 22.37 -14.97
C GLU A 259 17.12 21.11 -15.87
N GLN A 260 17.83 20.06 -15.47
CA GLN A 260 18.00 18.83 -16.25
C GLN A 260 17.05 17.72 -15.81
N ASP A 261 16.80 17.64 -14.51
CA ASP A 261 16.07 16.57 -13.87
C ASP A 261 14.95 17.14 -13.02
N VAL A 262 13.79 17.36 -13.67
CA VAL A 262 12.59 17.91 -13.05
C VAL A 262 11.61 16.80 -12.71
N PHE A 263 11.16 16.76 -11.46
CA PHE A 263 10.25 15.74 -10.96
C PHE A 263 9.03 16.35 -10.28
N VAL A 264 7.96 15.56 -10.24
CA VAL A 264 6.78 15.84 -9.44
C VAL A 264 6.48 14.63 -8.55
N ASP A 265 6.11 14.90 -7.31
CA ASP A 265 5.63 13.91 -6.34
C ASP A 265 4.21 14.25 -5.92
N HIS A 266 3.30 13.27 -5.90
CA HIS A 266 1.94 13.50 -5.41
C HIS A 266 1.97 13.94 -3.94
N TYR A 267 1.38 15.09 -3.61
CA TYR A 267 1.36 15.59 -2.24
C TYR A 267 0.46 14.70 -1.37
N ILE A 268 1.06 14.06 -0.37
CA ILE A 268 0.38 13.11 0.51
C ILE A 268 -0.05 13.86 1.75
N ASP A 269 -1.32 14.23 1.81
CA ASP A 269 -1.93 14.86 3.00
C ASP A 269 -2.58 13.85 3.95
N ARG A 270 -3.09 12.74 3.41
CA ARG A 270 -3.89 11.77 4.18
C ARG A 270 -3.90 10.37 3.56
N ALA A 271 -4.51 9.45 4.29
CA ALA A 271 -4.88 8.12 3.81
C ALA A 271 -6.42 7.96 3.73
N PRO A 272 -6.96 7.07 2.87
CA PRO A 272 -6.28 6.35 1.80
C PRO A 272 -5.69 7.29 0.73
N GLY A 273 -4.69 6.86 -0.02
CA GLY A 273 -4.00 7.68 -1.00
C GLY A 273 -3.21 6.87 -2.03
N PHE A 274 -2.30 7.52 -2.73
CA PHE A 274 -1.34 6.85 -3.61
C PHE A 274 -0.03 7.63 -3.61
N HIS A 275 1.09 6.93 -3.75
CA HIS A 275 2.38 7.56 -3.99
C HIS A 275 2.65 7.55 -5.48
N SER A 276 2.93 8.72 -6.04
CA SER A 276 3.28 8.86 -7.44
C SER A 276 4.48 9.77 -7.58
N VAL A 277 5.42 9.35 -8.42
CA VAL A 277 6.60 10.13 -8.78
C VAL A 277 6.73 10.10 -10.29
N ALA A 278 6.88 11.27 -10.90
CA ALA A 278 7.02 11.38 -12.35
C ALA A 278 8.10 12.40 -12.75
N LYS A 279 8.78 12.14 -13.87
CA LYS A 279 9.71 13.07 -14.50
C LYS A 279 8.98 13.93 -15.52
N LEU A 280 9.26 15.24 -15.51
CA LEU A 280 8.76 16.17 -16.51
C LEU A 280 9.71 16.23 -17.72
N ALA A 281 9.15 16.58 -18.89
CA ALA A 281 9.92 16.84 -20.09
C ALA A 281 10.78 18.10 -20.00
N ALA A 282 10.33 19.09 -19.22
CA ALA A 282 11.02 20.35 -18.96
C ALA A 282 10.46 21.02 -17.70
N ALA A 283 11.20 22.00 -17.17
CA ALA A 283 10.73 22.87 -16.11
C ALA A 283 9.50 23.69 -16.56
N PRO A 284 8.40 23.74 -15.77
CA PRO A 284 7.26 24.57 -16.09
C PRO A 284 7.61 26.06 -15.95
N VAL A 285 6.96 26.90 -16.77
CA VAL A 285 7.07 28.36 -16.63
C VAL A 285 6.64 28.77 -15.23
N GLY A 286 7.48 29.56 -14.54
CA GLY A 286 7.23 30.04 -13.18
C GLY A 286 8.06 29.34 -12.09
N TRP A 287 8.66 28.17 -12.37
CA TRP A 287 9.59 27.54 -11.45
C TRP A 287 11.04 27.99 -11.71
N LYS A 288 11.81 28.20 -10.64
CA LYS A 288 13.17 28.76 -10.70
C LYS A 288 14.29 27.72 -10.89
N GLY A 289 13.93 26.43 -10.99
CA GLY A 289 14.90 25.35 -11.16
C GLY A 289 15.61 24.92 -9.86
N THR A 290 15.14 25.36 -8.69
CA THR A 290 15.68 24.98 -7.38
C THR A 290 14.58 24.88 -6.32
N GLY A 291 14.88 24.17 -5.23
CA GLY A 291 13.96 23.95 -4.11
C GLY A 291 12.72 23.14 -4.51
N SER A 292 11.65 23.28 -3.74
CA SER A 292 10.34 22.72 -4.05
C SER A 292 9.26 23.78 -4.19
N MET A 293 8.25 23.50 -5.03
CA MET A 293 7.04 24.30 -5.15
C MET A 293 5.82 23.37 -5.19
N ARG A 294 4.75 23.71 -4.47
CA ARG A 294 3.48 22.98 -4.61
C ARG A 294 2.64 23.57 -5.74
N PHE A 295 1.88 22.71 -6.40
CA PHE A 295 0.89 23.10 -7.41
C PHE A 295 -0.29 22.14 -7.42
N LYS A 296 -1.42 22.60 -7.95
CA LYS A 296 -2.64 21.82 -8.15
C LYS A 296 -2.79 21.45 -9.63
N VAL A 297 -3.28 20.24 -9.89
CA VAL A 297 -3.68 19.83 -11.25
C VAL A 297 -5.17 20.10 -11.45
N LEU A 298 -5.50 20.97 -12.40
CA LEU A 298 -6.87 21.43 -12.58
C LEU A 298 -7.78 20.28 -13.07
N GLY A 299 -8.95 20.15 -12.46
CA GLY A 299 -9.93 19.10 -12.81
C GLY A 299 -9.59 17.69 -12.31
N ARG A 300 -8.55 17.55 -11.49
CA ARG A 300 -8.22 16.29 -10.80
C ARG A 300 -8.45 16.45 -9.31
N SER A 301 -9.17 15.52 -8.70
CA SER A 301 -9.42 15.51 -7.26
C SER A 301 -9.56 14.08 -6.76
N ILE A 302 -9.11 13.84 -5.53
CA ILE A 302 -9.52 12.68 -4.74
C ILE A 302 -10.62 13.13 -3.78
N ARG A 303 -11.65 12.31 -3.58
CA ARG A 303 -12.76 12.63 -2.71
C ARG A 303 -13.16 11.41 -1.92
N ALA A 304 -13.32 11.57 -0.61
CA ALA A 304 -14.02 10.58 0.20
C ALA A 304 -15.48 10.56 -0.27
N LEU A 305 -15.92 9.41 -0.75
CA LEU A 305 -17.35 9.18 -0.90
C LEU A 305 -17.88 8.81 0.48
N PRO A 306 -18.97 9.43 0.96
CA PRO A 306 -19.57 9.02 2.21
C PRO A 306 -19.92 7.53 2.11
N PRO A 307 -19.79 6.75 3.21
CA PRO A 307 -20.36 5.41 3.24
C PRO A 307 -21.79 5.53 2.75
N ARG A 308 -22.14 4.85 1.66
CA ARG A 308 -23.56 4.76 1.31
C ARG A 308 -24.19 4.08 2.51
N LEU A 309 -25.03 4.82 3.25
CA LEU A 309 -25.71 4.40 4.49
C LEU A 309 -26.37 3.02 4.36
N VAL A 310 -26.68 2.62 3.13
CA VAL A 310 -27.07 1.27 2.77
C VAL A 310 -26.32 0.90 1.49
N PRO A 311 -25.58 -0.22 1.41
CA PRO A 311 -25.34 -0.85 0.11
C PRO A 311 -26.72 -1.02 -0.54
N ARG A 312 -26.92 -0.59 -1.80
CA ARG A 312 -28.22 -0.76 -2.47
C ARG A 312 -28.41 -2.24 -2.79
N ILE A 313 -28.77 -2.99 -1.75
CA ILE A 313 -29.16 -4.39 -1.79
C ILE A 313 -30.67 -4.36 -1.83
N SER A 314 -31.23 -4.77 -2.95
CA SER A 314 -32.65 -5.11 -3.00
C SER A 314 -32.75 -6.62 -2.90
N ILE A 315 -33.36 -7.09 -1.82
CA ILE A 315 -33.75 -8.49 -1.68
C ILE A 315 -35.05 -8.62 -2.45
N VAL A 316 -34.98 -9.25 -3.62
CA VAL A 316 -36.17 -9.46 -4.46
C VAL A 316 -36.92 -10.71 -3.98
N ASP A 317 -36.18 -11.74 -3.50
CA ASP A 317 -36.66 -12.91 -2.74
C ASP A 317 -35.50 -13.77 -2.17
N ASN A 318 -35.79 -15.01 -1.73
CA ASN A 318 -34.83 -16.01 -1.20
C ASN A 318 -33.85 -16.60 -2.25
N ALA A 319 -33.95 -16.23 -3.52
CA ALA A 319 -33.17 -16.83 -4.61
C ALA A 319 -32.16 -15.86 -5.23
N PHE A 320 -32.35 -14.54 -5.12
CA PHE A 320 -31.42 -13.58 -5.68
C PHE A 320 -31.43 -12.21 -4.98
N HIS A 321 -30.22 -11.68 -4.80
CA HIS A 321 -29.98 -10.35 -4.28
C HIS A 321 -29.51 -9.46 -5.43
N LEU A 322 -30.09 -8.27 -5.58
CA LEU A 322 -29.56 -7.28 -6.50
C LEU A 322 -28.51 -6.45 -5.77
N PHE A 323 -27.27 -6.58 -6.22
CA PHE A 323 -26.17 -5.75 -5.75
C PHE A 323 -25.85 -4.69 -6.78
N TRP A 324 -25.63 -3.47 -6.32
CA TRP A 324 -24.86 -2.52 -7.11
C TRP A 324 -23.40 -2.92 -7.02
N LEU A 325 -22.97 -3.79 -7.95
CA LEU A 325 -21.56 -4.10 -8.14
C LEU A 325 -20.82 -2.84 -8.58
N LEU A 326 -19.52 -2.77 -8.27
CA LEU A 326 -18.62 -1.86 -8.98
C LEU A 326 -18.78 -2.08 -10.50
N PRO A 327 -18.65 -1.04 -11.35
CA PRO A 327 -18.84 -1.16 -12.79
C PRO A 327 -18.10 -2.38 -13.35
N PRO A 328 -18.77 -3.26 -14.13
CA PRO A 328 -18.11 -4.39 -14.79
C PRO A 328 -16.96 -3.85 -15.65
N GLY A 329 -15.73 -4.27 -15.35
CA GLY A 329 -14.51 -3.79 -16.01
C GLY A 329 -13.54 -2.98 -15.14
N ALA A 330 -13.93 -2.55 -13.94
CA ALA A 330 -13.02 -1.88 -13.01
C ALA A 330 -11.93 -2.81 -12.44
N LEU A 331 -12.23 -4.10 -12.28
CA LEU A 331 -11.34 -5.07 -11.62
C LEU A 331 -10.27 -5.70 -12.54
N VAL A 332 -10.19 -5.30 -13.81
CA VAL A 332 -9.35 -6.00 -14.82
C VAL A 332 -8.05 -5.26 -15.13
N ARG A 333 -7.90 -4.01 -14.68
CA ARG A 333 -6.67 -3.23 -14.89
C ARG A 333 -6.10 -2.82 -13.54
N GLN A 334 -4.80 -3.06 -13.37
CA GLN A 334 -4.03 -2.48 -12.28
C GLN A 334 -4.26 -0.96 -12.28
N ALA A 335 -4.50 -0.38 -11.10
CA ALA A 335 -4.64 1.06 -10.97
C ALA A 335 -3.44 1.76 -11.64
N GLN A 336 -3.73 2.88 -12.30
CA GLN A 336 -2.74 3.68 -13.01
C GLN A 336 -2.75 5.08 -12.44
N ASP A 337 -1.61 5.75 -12.57
CA ASP A 337 -1.49 7.15 -12.21
C ASP A 337 -2.61 8.00 -12.85
N PRO A 338 -3.30 8.86 -12.08
CA PRO A 338 -4.41 9.66 -12.58
C PRO A 338 -3.99 10.71 -13.64
N LEU A 339 -2.70 11.01 -13.76
CA LEU A 339 -2.13 11.88 -14.77
C LEU A 339 -1.75 11.14 -16.06
N ILE A 340 -1.91 9.80 -16.14
CA ILE A 340 -1.81 9.09 -17.42
C ILE A 340 -3.02 9.45 -18.29
N MET A 341 -2.76 10.21 -19.36
CA MET A 341 -3.77 10.53 -20.36
C MET A 341 -4.13 9.30 -21.21
N ARG A 342 -5.37 8.83 -21.06
CA ARG A 342 -5.90 7.72 -21.87
C ARG A 342 -6.03 8.15 -23.34
N GLY A 343 -5.57 7.29 -24.26
CA GLY A 343 -5.61 7.54 -25.70
C GLY A 343 -4.43 8.37 -26.23
N ALA A 344 -3.48 8.76 -25.38
CA ALA A 344 -2.20 9.29 -25.84
C ALA A 344 -1.45 8.22 -26.65
N GLY A 345 -0.75 8.65 -27.70
CA GLY A 345 0.12 7.77 -28.48
C GLY A 345 1.25 7.20 -27.61
N ALA A 346 1.77 6.02 -27.98
CA ALA A 346 2.93 5.44 -27.29
C ALA A 346 4.11 6.43 -27.34
N GLY A 347 4.73 6.70 -26.19
CA GLY A 347 5.85 7.64 -26.09
C GLY A 347 5.45 9.12 -25.99
N ALA A 348 4.15 9.46 -26.04
CA ALA A 348 3.72 10.85 -25.95
C ALA A 348 3.84 11.38 -24.52
N ASN A 349 4.16 12.67 -24.37
CA ASN A 349 4.10 13.34 -23.07
C ASN A 349 2.63 13.49 -22.61
N HIS A 350 2.41 13.40 -21.29
CA HIS A 350 1.10 13.63 -20.68
C HIS A 350 1.02 15.06 -20.16
N VAL A 351 0.29 15.91 -20.89
CA VAL A 351 0.25 17.36 -20.68
C VAL A 351 -0.94 17.74 -19.79
N HIS A 352 -0.71 18.51 -18.73
CA HIS A 352 -1.74 18.95 -17.80
C HIS A 352 -1.61 20.42 -17.44
N PRO A 353 -2.72 21.18 -17.42
CA PRO A 353 -2.73 22.54 -16.88
C PRO A 353 -2.61 22.50 -15.35
N ILE A 354 -1.80 23.40 -14.81
CA ILE A 354 -1.54 23.50 -13.38
C ILE A 354 -1.73 24.93 -12.86
N GLU A 355 -1.91 25.03 -11.55
CA GLU A 355 -1.95 26.30 -10.83
C GLU A 355 -1.04 26.21 -9.60
N PHE A 356 -0.06 27.12 -9.50
CA PHE A 356 0.80 27.24 -8.33
C PHE A 356 0.06 27.83 -7.14
N GLU A 357 0.64 27.76 -5.94
CA GLU A 357 -0.03 28.17 -4.69
C GLU A 357 -0.55 29.61 -4.67
N HIS A 358 0.08 30.55 -5.39
CA HIS A 358 -0.33 31.95 -5.44
C HIS A 358 -1.24 32.26 -6.66
N GLY A 359 -1.75 31.22 -7.34
CA GLY A 359 -2.72 31.32 -8.42
C GLY A 359 -2.11 31.48 -9.81
N GLU A 360 -0.78 31.48 -9.95
CA GLU A 360 -0.13 31.52 -11.26
C GLU A 360 -0.41 30.24 -12.04
N LYS A 361 -0.87 30.38 -13.28
CA LYS A 361 -1.19 29.26 -14.16
C LYS A 361 -0.01 28.88 -15.02
N SER A 362 0.18 27.59 -15.21
CA SER A 362 1.24 27.03 -16.04
C SER A 362 0.80 25.68 -16.63
N GLU A 363 1.73 24.97 -17.25
CA GLU A 363 1.52 23.66 -17.83
C GLU A 363 2.72 22.76 -17.52
N ILE A 364 2.44 21.49 -17.23
CA ILE A 364 3.45 20.44 -17.12
C ILE A 364 3.27 19.40 -18.21
N ALA A 365 4.37 18.83 -18.68
CA ALA A 365 4.38 17.71 -19.60
C ALA A 365 5.15 16.55 -18.95
N ILE A 366 4.44 15.52 -18.51
CA ILE A 366 5.07 14.33 -17.91
C ILE A 366 5.64 13.46 -19.02
N SER A 367 6.94 13.20 -18.96
CA SER A 367 7.67 12.37 -19.93
C SER A 367 7.82 10.92 -19.45
N ARG A 368 7.89 10.69 -18.13
CA ARG A 368 8.04 9.34 -17.57
C ARG A 368 7.36 9.25 -16.20
N PHE A 369 6.64 8.18 -15.94
CA PHE A 369 6.24 7.80 -14.59
C PHE A 369 7.33 6.92 -13.98
N VAL A 370 7.84 7.33 -12.82
CA VAL A 370 8.98 6.69 -12.14
C VAL A 370 8.48 5.79 -11.01
N HIS A 371 7.38 6.14 -10.36
CA HIS A 371 6.78 5.32 -9.33
C HIS A 371 5.28 5.55 -9.27
N PHE A 372 4.53 4.47 -9.04
CA PHE A 372 3.12 4.53 -8.73
C PHE A 372 2.76 3.36 -7.81
N ASP A 373 2.33 3.65 -6.59
CA ASP A 373 1.91 2.65 -5.63
C ASP A 373 0.65 3.09 -4.87
N ILE A 374 -0.32 2.18 -4.81
CA ILE A 374 -1.63 2.32 -4.16
C ILE A 374 -1.80 1.31 -3.02
N ARG A 375 -0.72 0.69 -2.55
CA ARG A 375 -0.76 -0.36 -1.52
C ARG A 375 -0.22 0.19 -0.20
N LEU A 376 0.91 0.90 -0.27
CA LEU A 376 1.65 1.35 0.91
C LEU A 376 0.92 2.44 1.71
N LEU A 377 0.08 3.24 1.04
CA LEU A 377 -0.68 4.35 1.63
C LEU A 377 -2.13 4.02 2.02
N ASN A 378 -2.47 2.73 2.12
CA ASN A 378 -3.87 2.34 2.21
C ASN A 378 -4.19 1.31 3.30
N TYR A 379 -3.28 1.02 4.24
CA TYR A 379 -3.51 -0.02 5.28
C TYR A 379 -3.95 -1.39 4.71
N GLY A 380 -3.55 -1.72 3.47
CA GLY A 380 -4.02 -2.91 2.78
C GLY A 380 -5.42 -2.80 2.15
N VAL A 381 -6.04 -1.62 2.12
CA VAL A 381 -7.24 -1.33 1.33
C VAL A 381 -6.91 -1.41 -0.15
N LEU A 382 -7.64 -2.28 -0.84
CA LEU A 382 -7.54 -2.46 -2.29
C LEU A 382 -8.14 -1.25 -3.01
N ILE A 383 -7.31 -0.43 -3.67
CA ILE A 383 -7.78 0.55 -4.66
C ILE A 383 -7.90 -0.19 -5.99
N VAL A 384 -9.13 -0.31 -6.49
CA VAL A 384 -9.50 -0.96 -7.76
C VAL A 384 -9.92 0.05 -8.82
#